data_AF-A0A840SMY2-F1
#
_entry.id   AF-A0A840SMY2-F1
#
_cell.length_a   1.000
_cell.length_b   1.000
_cell.length_c   1.000
_cell.angle_alpha   90.00
_cell.angle_beta   90.00
_cell.angle_gamma   90.00
#
_symmetry.space_group_name_H-M   'P 1'
#
loop_
_entity.id
_entity.type
_entity.pdbx_description
1 polymer ?
#
loop_
_entity_poly.entity_id
_entity_poly.type
_entity_poly.pdbx_seq_one_letter_code
_entity_poly.pdbx_strand_id
1 'polypeptide(L)'
;MSAARWRDPALLLLALAGLAALVAALDPRLSRVVALRDLVFVVDVTRSMNVRDMDLGEGAISRLDAVRAELPRVIANLPCGSRAGLGVFTERRSLTFIEPVEVCENYVPLSAAIDALDWRMAWEGDSMIVRGLHHALDRARQLDADLVFLTDGHEAPPPPFAGQPAYGDAATPVRGAILGVGGATPMPIPRFDRDGREVGFYRPEDVQQSPRRIGKPPPDAASRPGFHPRNNPYGEADLSGEEHLSTLRGAYLHDLARTSNLGYVAMSEGVSSVASAFARATRSRAEVRKVSVAAFPAGLALAALALGYAARVFMDRRQQGH
;
A
#
# COMPACT_ATOMS: atom_id res chain seq x y z
N MET A 1 -31.55 -10.37 -55.77
CA MET A 1 -31.29 -10.31 -54.32
C MET A 1 -31.70 -8.92 -53.85
N SER A 2 -32.87 -8.82 -53.20
CA SER A 2 -33.60 -7.56 -53.01
C SER A 2 -32.85 -6.58 -52.09
N ALA A 3 -32.78 -5.32 -52.52
CA ALA A 3 -32.19 -4.18 -51.80
C ALA A 3 -32.79 -3.94 -50.39
N ALA A 4 -33.88 -4.63 -50.04
CA ALA A 4 -34.55 -4.54 -48.74
C ALA A 4 -33.73 -5.08 -47.56
N ARG A 5 -32.82 -6.05 -47.77
CA ARG A 5 -31.99 -6.63 -46.67
C ARG A 5 -30.95 -5.65 -46.10
N TRP A 6 -30.52 -4.65 -46.87
CA TRP A 6 -29.51 -3.68 -46.45
C TRP A 6 -30.05 -2.56 -45.57
N ARG A 7 -31.38 -2.50 -45.36
CA ARG A 7 -32.05 -1.53 -44.49
C ARG A 7 -32.43 -2.13 -43.13
N ASP A 8 -32.10 -3.39 -42.86
CA ASP A 8 -32.36 -4.00 -41.55
C ASP A 8 -31.42 -3.36 -40.50
N PRO A 9 -31.97 -2.61 -39.53
CA PRO A 9 -31.16 -1.96 -38.51
C PRO A 9 -30.36 -2.96 -37.67
N ALA A 10 -30.85 -4.19 -37.48
CA ALA A 10 -30.13 -5.22 -36.75
C ALA A 10 -28.90 -5.71 -37.52
N LEU A 11 -29.01 -5.85 -38.85
CA LEU A 11 -27.88 -6.25 -39.70
C LEU A 11 -26.80 -5.15 -39.74
N LEU A 12 -27.19 -3.88 -39.79
CA LEU A 12 -26.27 -2.74 -39.75
C LEU A 12 -25.52 -2.66 -38.40
N LEU A 13 -26.23 -2.89 -37.30
CA LEU A 13 -25.63 -2.92 -35.96
C LEU A 13 -24.66 -4.10 -35.78
N LEU A 14 -24.98 -5.27 -36.35
CA LEU A 14 -24.06 -6.41 -36.37
C LEU A 14 -22.82 -6.14 -37.22
N ALA A 15 -22.96 -5.50 -38.38
CA ALA A 15 -21.83 -5.11 -39.21
C ALA A 15 -20.92 -4.09 -38.51
N LEU A 16 -21.52 -3.09 -37.83
CA LEU A 16 -20.79 -2.12 -37.01
C LEU A 16 -20.06 -2.82 -35.86
N ALA A 17 -20.71 -3.76 -35.16
CA ALA A 17 -20.09 -4.53 -34.10
C ALA A 17 -18.89 -5.33 -34.60
N GLY A 18 -19.02 -6.01 -35.75
CA GLY A 18 -17.92 -6.75 -36.38
C GLY A 18 -16.75 -5.85 -36.78
N LEU A 19 -17.03 -4.70 -37.39
CA LEU A 19 -15.99 -3.74 -37.78
C LEU A 19 -15.28 -3.15 -36.55
N ALA A 20 -16.03 -2.73 -35.53
CA ALA A 20 -15.46 -2.19 -34.31
C ALA A 20 -14.65 -3.25 -33.54
N ALA A 21 -15.10 -4.50 -33.49
CA ALA A 21 -14.34 -5.61 -32.91
C ALA A 21 -13.04 -5.88 -33.68
N LEU A 22 -13.06 -5.82 -35.02
CA LEU A 22 -11.86 -5.95 -35.84
C LEU A 22 -10.87 -4.82 -35.56
N VAL A 23 -11.34 -3.57 -35.48
CA VAL A 23 -10.49 -2.42 -35.12
C VAL A 23 -9.89 -2.61 -33.71
N ALA A 24 -10.67 -3.12 -32.74
CA ALA A 24 -10.15 -3.42 -31.41
C ALA A 24 -9.08 -4.51 -31.44
N ALA A 25 -9.26 -5.57 -32.24
CA ALA A 25 -8.31 -6.67 -32.37
C ALA A 25 -6.97 -6.25 -33.00
N LEU A 26 -6.95 -5.18 -33.80
CA LEU A 26 -5.73 -4.59 -34.36
C LEU A 26 -4.92 -3.76 -33.35
N ASP A 27 -5.41 -3.61 -32.11
CA ASP A 27 -4.77 -2.88 -31.01
C ASP A 27 -4.25 -1.48 -31.42
N PRO A 28 -5.12 -0.57 -31.88
CA PRO A 28 -4.71 0.78 -32.25
C PRO A 28 -4.06 1.46 -31.04
N ARG A 29 -2.86 2.01 -31.24
CA ARG A 29 -2.12 2.70 -30.17
C ARG A 29 -1.92 4.16 -30.51
N LEU A 30 -2.23 5.03 -29.54
CA LEU A 30 -1.97 6.46 -29.64
C LEU A 30 -0.77 6.84 -28.77
N SER A 31 0.07 7.74 -29.28
CA SER A 31 1.17 8.32 -28.52
C SER A 31 0.60 9.27 -27.47
N ARG A 32 0.83 8.98 -26.19
CA ARG A 32 0.43 9.81 -25.06
C ARG A 32 1.63 10.04 -24.16
N VAL A 33 1.72 11.25 -23.60
CA VAL A 33 2.67 11.55 -22.52
C VAL A 33 2.13 10.92 -21.24
N VAL A 34 2.90 10.03 -20.64
CA VAL A 34 2.53 9.30 -19.42
C VAL A 34 3.54 9.66 -18.32
N ALA A 35 3.03 9.92 -17.11
CA ALA A 35 3.83 10.20 -15.92
C ALA A 35 4.17 8.89 -15.19
N LEU A 36 5.32 8.31 -15.52
CA LEU A 36 5.78 7.03 -14.97
C LEU A 36 6.52 7.24 -13.65
N ARG A 37 6.54 6.20 -12.81
CA ARG A 37 7.13 6.24 -11.48
C ARG A 37 8.00 5.01 -11.26
N ASP A 38 9.08 5.18 -10.51
CA ASP A 38 9.94 4.09 -10.09
C ASP A 38 9.87 4.04 -8.55
N LEU A 39 9.17 3.03 -8.02
CA LEU A 39 8.81 2.93 -6.61
C LEU A 39 9.41 1.66 -6.00
N VAL A 40 9.80 1.72 -4.73
CA VAL A 40 10.05 0.53 -3.91
C VAL A 40 9.08 0.54 -2.72
N PHE A 41 8.29 -0.52 -2.60
CA PHE A 41 7.37 -0.73 -1.50
C PHE A 41 8.08 -1.53 -0.42
N VAL A 42 8.14 -1.01 0.80
CA VAL A 42 8.70 -1.70 1.97
C VAL A 42 7.57 -1.94 2.96
N VAL A 43 7.25 -3.21 3.19
CA VAL A 43 6.16 -3.62 4.06
C VAL A 43 6.68 -4.02 5.43
N ASP A 44 6.17 -3.39 6.47
CA ASP A 44 6.36 -3.83 7.85
C ASP A 44 5.73 -5.23 8.06
N VAL A 45 6.55 -6.19 8.50
CA VAL A 45 6.12 -7.56 8.80
C VAL A 45 6.25 -7.90 10.30
N THR A 46 6.37 -6.88 11.16
CA THR A 46 6.46 -7.04 12.61
C THR A 46 5.17 -7.60 13.20
N ARG A 47 5.21 -8.04 14.46
CA ARG A 47 4.07 -8.75 15.07
C ARG A 47 2.81 -7.90 15.20
N SER A 48 2.94 -6.58 15.38
CA SER A 48 1.79 -5.68 15.45
C SER A 48 1.01 -5.60 14.14
N MET A 49 1.63 -5.95 13.01
CA MET A 49 0.96 -6.08 11.71
C MET A 49 0.03 -7.31 11.62
N ASN A 50 0.05 -8.22 12.60
CA ASN A 50 -0.93 -9.31 12.70
C ASN A 50 -2.22 -8.91 13.45
N VAL A 51 -2.30 -7.69 14.00
CA VAL A 51 -3.51 -7.20 14.66
C VAL A 51 -4.67 -7.17 13.67
N ARG A 52 -5.82 -7.70 14.11
CA ARG A 52 -7.04 -7.82 13.31
C ARG A 52 -7.97 -6.64 13.54
N ASP A 53 -7.65 -5.52 12.91
CA ASP A 53 -8.37 -4.25 13.06
C ASP A 53 -8.62 -3.53 11.71
N MET A 54 -8.38 -4.21 10.60
CA MET A 54 -8.70 -3.73 9.26
C MET A 54 -10.00 -4.36 8.77
N ASP A 55 -10.87 -3.57 8.14
CA ASP A 55 -12.10 -4.07 7.53
C ASP A 55 -12.15 -3.65 6.05
N LEU A 56 -12.18 -4.65 5.17
CA LEU A 56 -12.31 -4.48 3.72
C LEU A 56 -13.70 -4.94 3.21
N GLY A 57 -14.68 -5.08 4.12
CA GLY A 57 -16.07 -5.44 3.81
C GLY A 57 -16.43 -6.91 4.07
N GLU A 58 -15.47 -7.74 4.49
CA GLU A 58 -15.66 -9.17 4.78
C GLU A 58 -15.37 -9.54 6.26
N GLY A 59 -15.25 -8.52 7.12
CA GLY A 59 -14.91 -8.67 8.54
C GLY A 59 -13.48 -8.26 8.87
N ALA A 60 -13.15 -8.30 10.16
CA ALA A 60 -11.85 -7.86 10.66
C ALA A 60 -10.73 -8.82 10.23
N ILE A 61 -9.82 -8.33 9.39
CA ILE A 61 -8.62 -9.02 8.92
C ILE A 61 -7.37 -8.38 9.52
N SER A 62 -6.22 -9.07 9.42
CA SER A 62 -4.97 -8.49 9.91
C SER A 62 -4.49 -7.32 9.06
N ARG A 63 -3.66 -6.43 9.64
CA ARG A 63 -3.02 -5.34 8.90
C ARG A 63 -2.20 -5.84 7.72
N LEU A 64 -1.45 -6.92 7.92
CA LEU A 64 -0.68 -7.56 6.85
C LEU A 64 -1.59 -8.17 5.78
N ASP A 65 -2.71 -8.80 6.15
CA ASP A 65 -3.72 -9.28 5.18
C ASP A 65 -4.30 -8.14 4.35
N ALA A 66 -4.61 -7.01 4.98
CA ALA A 66 -5.09 -5.83 4.28
C ALA A 66 -4.05 -5.29 3.27
N VAL A 67 -2.76 -5.30 3.65
CA VAL A 67 -1.67 -4.96 2.71
C VAL A 67 -1.65 -5.93 1.53
N ARG A 68 -1.75 -7.25 1.77
CA ARG A 68 -1.77 -8.26 0.70
C ARG A 68 -2.94 -8.06 -0.26
N ALA A 69 -4.11 -7.66 0.23
CA ALA A 69 -5.30 -7.44 -0.57
C ALA A 69 -5.28 -6.12 -1.37
N GLU A 70 -4.78 -5.03 -0.76
CA GLU A 70 -4.88 -3.68 -1.33
C GLU A 70 -3.63 -3.27 -2.13
N LEU A 71 -2.43 -3.66 -1.72
CA LEU A 71 -1.19 -3.24 -2.38
C LEU A 71 -1.14 -3.64 -3.88
N PRO A 72 -1.59 -4.85 -4.31
CA PRO A 72 -1.67 -5.18 -5.72
C PRO A 72 -2.61 -4.23 -6.50
N ARG A 73 -3.72 -3.78 -5.90
CA ARG A 73 -4.65 -2.82 -6.52
C ARG A 73 -4.00 -1.44 -6.68
N VAL A 74 -3.22 -1.02 -5.68
CA VAL A 74 -2.45 0.22 -5.74
C VAL A 74 -1.40 0.16 -6.86
N ILE A 75 -0.69 -0.96 -6.99
CA ILE A 75 0.29 -1.19 -8.07
C ILE A 75 -0.40 -1.24 -9.44
N ALA A 76 -1.56 -1.89 -9.56
CA ALA A 76 -2.33 -1.97 -10.81
C ALA A 76 -2.80 -0.60 -11.32
N ASN A 77 -2.95 0.38 -10.44
CA ASN A 77 -3.31 1.76 -10.80
C ASN A 77 -2.12 2.59 -11.29
N LEU A 78 -0.89 2.08 -11.22
CA LEU A 78 0.27 2.74 -11.82
C LEU A 78 0.21 2.62 -13.34
N PRO A 79 0.55 3.68 -14.10
CA PRO A 79 0.59 3.57 -15.55
C PRO A 79 1.66 2.56 -16.00
N CYS A 80 1.34 1.72 -16.99
CA CYS A 80 2.31 0.80 -17.59
C CYS A 80 3.59 1.52 -18.06
N GLY A 81 4.73 0.94 -17.76
CA GLY A 81 6.06 1.53 -17.86
C GLY A 81 6.60 2.01 -16.51
N SER A 82 5.75 2.17 -15.49
CA SER A 82 6.20 2.40 -14.12
C SER A 82 6.89 1.15 -13.59
N ARG A 83 7.85 1.32 -12.68
CA ARG A 83 8.57 0.23 -12.04
C ARG A 83 8.18 0.13 -10.58
N ALA A 84 7.97 -1.10 -10.10
CA ALA A 84 7.68 -1.39 -8.71
C ALA A 84 8.64 -2.44 -8.18
N GLY A 85 9.27 -2.12 -7.04
CA GLY A 85 10.07 -3.05 -6.25
C GLY A 85 9.33 -3.42 -4.97
N LEU A 86 9.74 -4.52 -4.36
CA LEU A 86 9.17 -5.02 -3.11
C LEU A 86 10.29 -5.36 -2.12
N GLY A 87 10.09 -4.96 -0.87
CA GLY A 87 10.89 -5.35 0.27
C GLY A 87 10.06 -5.42 1.54
N VAL A 88 10.71 -5.87 2.61
CA VAL A 88 10.11 -5.96 3.95
C VAL A 88 10.97 -5.24 4.98
N PHE A 89 10.32 -4.73 6.01
CA PHE A 89 10.94 -4.19 7.20
C PHE A 89 10.70 -5.12 8.39
N THR A 90 11.76 -5.37 9.17
CA THR A 90 11.70 -6.06 10.46
C THR A 90 12.89 -5.62 11.31
N GLU A 91 12.71 -5.61 12.63
CA GLU A 91 13.69 -5.11 13.60
C GLU A 91 14.08 -3.65 13.30
N ARG A 92 15.16 -3.44 12.57
CA ARG A 92 15.74 -2.11 12.30
C ARG A 92 16.23 -1.95 10.86
N ARG A 93 15.94 -2.91 9.98
CA ARG A 93 16.44 -2.93 8.60
C ARG A 93 15.34 -3.30 7.61
N SER A 94 15.56 -2.86 6.38
CA SER A 94 14.68 -3.14 5.25
C SER A 94 15.43 -3.99 4.23
N LEU A 95 14.86 -5.12 3.84
CA LEU A 95 15.41 -6.03 2.83
C LEU A 95 14.60 -5.94 1.54
N THR A 96 15.25 -5.62 0.44
CA THR A 96 14.63 -5.63 -0.89
C THR A 96 14.71 -7.03 -1.50
N PHE A 97 13.56 -7.60 -1.86
CA PHE A 97 13.48 -8.89 -2.56
C PHE A 97 13.40 -8.72 -4.07
N ILE A 98 12.68 -7.70 -4.51
CA ILE A 98 12.47 -7.37 -5.91
C ILE A 98 12.91 -5.93 -6.10
N GLU A 99 13.98 -5.72 -6.86
CA GLU A 99 14.33 -4.38 -7.33
C GLU A 99 13.25 -3.87 -8.30
N PRO A 100 13.11 -2.55 -8.51
CA PRO A 100 12.03 -2.02 -9.34
C PRO A 100 11.97 -2.66 -10.75
N VAL A 101 10.93 -3.43 -11.04
CA VAL A 101 10.65 -4.04 -12.35
C VAL A 101 9.40 -3.44 -12.98
N GLU A 102 9.28 -3.48 -14.31
CA GLU A 102 8.13 -2.89 -15.01
C GLU A 102 6.83 -3.60 -14.59
N VAL A 103 5.86 -2.79 -14.14
CA VAL A 103 4.64 -3.26 -13.47
C VAL A 103 3.79 -4.14 -14.36
N CYS A 104 3.50 -3.74 -15.60
CA CYS A 104 2.52 -4.45 -16.43
C CYS A 104 3.07 -5.80 -16.96
N GLU A 105 4.35 -5.85 -17.31
CA GLU A 105 5.05 -7.07 -17.71
C GLU A 105 5.22 -8.04 -16.53
N ASN A 106 5.43 -7.52 -15.32
CA ASN A 106 5.74 -8.32 -14.13
C ASN A 106 4.62 -8.33 -13.08
N TYR A 107 3.39 -8.00 -13.46
CA TYR A 107 2.28 -7.87 -12.50
C TYR A 107 2.00 -9.17 -11.77
N VAL A 108 2.01 -10.30 -12.50
CA VAL A 108 1.75 -11.63 -11.93
C VAL A 108 2.81 -12.01 -10.88
N PRO A 109 4.13 -12.00 -11.17
CA PRO A 109 5.13 -12.31 -10.15
C PRO A 109 5.17 -11.28 -9.01
N LEU A 110 4.93 -9.98 -9.27
CA LEU A 110 4.85 -8.96 -8.22
C LEU A 110 3.70 -9.21 -7.26
N SER A 111 2.49 -9.45 -7.77
CA SER A 111 1.30 -9.72 -6.96
C SER A 111 1.42 -11.04 -6.20
N ALA A 112 2.00 -12.08 -6.79
CA ALA A 112 2.30 -13.34 -6.10
C ALA A 112 3.32 -13.14 -4.96
N ALA A 113 4.35 -12.32 -5.17
CA ALA A 113 5.32 -12.01 -4.11
C ALA A 113 4.70 -11.23 -2.95
N ILE A 114 3.75 -10.34 -3.25
CA ILE A 114 2.97 -9.61 -2.23
C ILE A 114 2.06 -10.58 -1.46
N ASP A 115 1.36 -11.46 -2.16
CA ASP A 115 0.48 -12.48 -1.55
C ASP A 115 1.26 -13.43 -0.63
N ALA A 116 2.52 -13.73 -0.98
CA ALA A 116 3.42 -14.57 -0.18
C ALA A 116 4.00 -13.86 1.06
N LEU A 117 3.78 -12.55 1.25
CA LEU A 117 4.28 -11.83 2.44
C LEU A 117 3.73 -12.47 3.71
N ASP A 118 4.59 -12.73 4.68
CA ASP A 118 4.21 -13.39 5.91
C ASP A 118 5.01 -12.82 7.08
N TRP A 119 4.39 -12.69 8.25
CA TRP A 119 5.07 -12.20 9.46
C TRP A 119 6.26 -13.08 9.86
N ARG A 120 6.29 -14.35 9.46
CA ARG A 120 7.42 -15.28 9.67
C ARG A 120 8.67 -14.90 8.89
N MET A 121 8.59 -13.94 7.97
CA MET A 121 9.76 -13.33 7.34
C MET A 121 10.53 -12.41 8.31
N ALA A 122 9.92 -12.03 9.44
CA ALA A 122 10.61 -11.30 10.51
C ALA A 122 11.65 -12.19 11.20
N TRP A 123 12.89 -11.70 11.32
CA TRP A 123 13.96 -12.43 12.00
C TRP A 123 14.05 -12.11 13.50
N GLU A 124 13.44 -11.01 13.95
CA GLU A 124 13.39 -10.59 15.35
C GLU A 124 12.03 -9.93 15.67
N GLY A 125 11.67 -9.92 16.95
CA GLY A 125 10.39 -9.38 17.44
C GLY A 125 10.38 -7.87 17.69
N ASP A 126 11.54 -7.22 17.68
CA ASP A 126 11.66 -5.77 17.82
C ASP A 126 11.11 -5.06 16.56
N SER A 127 10.72 -3.80 16.75
CA SER A 127 10.23 -2.88 15.74
C SER A 127 10.80 -1.49 15.99
N MET A 128 11.88 -1.15 15.29
CA MET A 128 12.57 0.15 15.32
C MET A 128 12.28 0.92 14.02
N ILE A 129 11.04 1.37 13.87
CA ILE A 129 10.48 1.91 12.62
C ILE A 129 11.31 3.06 12.07
N VAL A 130 11.76 4.01 12.89
CA VAL A 130 12.64 5.10 12.42
C VAL A 130 13.90 4.56 11.74
N ARG A 131 14.56 3.59 12.37
CA ARG A 131 15.80 3.01 11.84
C ARG A 131 15.52 2.22 10.56
N GLY A 132 14.42 1.47 10.55
CA GLY A 132 13.93 0.76 9.38
C GLY A 132 13.63 1.66 8.19
N LEU A 133 12.94 2.77 8.46
CA LEU A 133 12.60 3.80 7.47
C LEU A 133 13.87 4.44 6.91
N HIS A 134 14.82 4.84 7.76
CA HIS A 134 16.08 5.42 7.30
C HIS A 134 16.87 4.43 6.42
N HIS A 135 16.94 3.16 6.84
CA HIS A 135 17.55 2.11 6.04
C HIS A 135 16.82 1.88 4.71
N ALA A 136 15.49 1.97 4.70
CA ALA A 136 14.68 1.87 3.48
C ALA A 136 14.93 3.06 2.55
N LEU A 137 15.06 4.28 3.08
CA LEU A 137 15.37 5.47 2.30
C LEU A 137 16.76 5.39 1.67
N ASP A 138 17.76 4.90 2.41
CA ASP A 138 19.10 4.65 1.86
C ASP A 138 19.07 3.60 0.75
N ARG A 139 18.28 2.54 0.93
CA ARG A 139 18.12 1.51 -0.10
C ARG A 139 17.38 2.03 -1.33
N ALA A 140 16.31 2.79 -1.16
CA ALA A 140 15.57 3.43 -2.24
C ALA A 140 16.48 4.37 -3.06
N ARG A 141 17.38 5.09 -2.40
CA ARG A 141 18.39 5.93 -3.07
C ARG A 141 19.32 5.11 -3.96
N GLN A 142 19.83 3.97 -3.47
CA GLN A 142 20.71 3.09 -4.26
C GLN A 142 20.00 2.51 -5.49
N LEU A 143 18.68 2.36 -5.42
CA LEU A 143 17.83 1.88 -6.51
C LEU A 143 17.37 2.98 -7.46
N ASP A 144 17.70 4.26 -7.18
CA ASP A 144 17.11 5.46 -7.79
C ASP A 144 15.57 5.39 -7.88
N ALA A 145 14.94 4.96 -6.79
CA ALA A 145 13.50 4.84 -6.66
C ALA A 145 12.97 5.71 -5.52
N ASP A 146 11.69 6.06 -5.59
CA ASP A 146 10.99 6.66 -4.46
C ASP A 146 10.47 5.58 -3.52
N LEU A 147 10.38 5.90 -2.23
CA LEU A 147 9.99 4.94 -1.18
C LEU A 147 8.49 5.01 -0.88
N VAL A 148 7.84 3.86 -0.77
CA VAL A 148 6.56 3.72 -0.08
C VAL A 148 6.75 2.78 1.10
N PHE A 149 6.66 3.30 2.32
CA PHE A 149 6.87 2.53 3.55
C PHE A 149 5.52 2.25 4.23
N LEU A 150 5.13 0.98 4.36
CA LEU A 150 3.85 0.57 4.92
C LEU A 150 4.05 0.06 6.35
N THR A 151 3.43 0.69 7.34
CA THR A 151 3.59 0.34 8.76
C THR A 151 2.42 0.84 9.60
N ASP A 152 2.22 0.26 10.77
CA ASP A 152 1.30 0.76 11.80
C ASP A 152 1.92 1.81 12.73
N GLY A 153 3.25 1.99 12.70
CA GLY A 153 3.94 2.94 13.57
C GLY A 153 4.20 2.42 15.00
N HIS A 154 3.96 1.14 15.27
CA HIS A 154 4.17 0.56 16.59
C HIS A 154 5.66 0.21 16.81
N GLU A 155 6.37 1.08 17.53
CA GLU A 155 7.77 0.87 17.90
C GLU A 155 7.89 0.00 19.16
N ALA A 156 8.61 -1.11 19.05
CA ALA A 156 8.88 -2.06 20.13
C ALA A 156 10.39 -2.32 20.24
N PRO A 157 11.06 -1.89 21.33
CA PRO A 157 10.50 -1.15 22.45
C PRO A 157 10.19 0.32 22.10
N PRO A 158 9.41 1.02 22.94
CA PRO A 158 9.03 2.40 22.67
C PRO A 158 10.23 3.35 22.51
N PRO A 159 10.10 4.37 21.65
CA PRO A 159 11.21 5.27 21.32
C PRO A 159 11.62 6.10 22.55
N PRO A 160 12.91 6.47 22.67
CA PRO A 160 13.42 7.20 23.83
C PRO A 160 12.87 8.62 23.93
N PHE A 161 12.78 9.15 25.16
CA PHE A 161 12.33 10.53 25.44
C PHE A 161 13.19 11.63 24.78
N ALA A 162 14.45 11.33 24.50
CA ALA A 162 15.37 12.24 23.83
C ALA A 162 14.95 12.59 22.38
N GLY A 163 13.92 11.92 21.86
CA GLY A 163 13.48 12.06 20.48
C GLY A 163 14.20 11.10 19.56
N GLN A 164 13.87 11.20 18.28
CA GLN A 164 14.31 10.28 17.26
C GLN A 164 15.56 10.81 16.57
N PRO A 165 16.47 9.93 16.10
CA PRO A 165 17.55 10.38 15.25
C PRO A 165 16.94 11.05 14.01
N ALA A 166 17.45 12.23 13.64
CA ALA A 166 17.08 12.85 12.38
C ALA A 166 17.57 11.98 11.21
N TYR A 167 16.80 11.94 10.12
CA TYR A 167 17.32 11.41 8.86
C TYR A 167 18.38 12.39 8.34
N GLY A 168 19.58 11.89 8.02
CA GLY A 168 20.70 12.75 7.64
C GLY A 168 20.46 13.52 6.35
N ASP A 169 21.13 14.68 6.22
CA ASP A 169 21.11 15.50 5.01
C ASP A 169 21.80 14.76 3.85
N ALA A 170 21.01 14.04 3.06
CA ALA A 170 21.51 13.46 1.83
C ALA A 170 21.53 14.51 0.71
N ALA A 171 22.64 14.59 -0.03
CA ALA A 171 22.77 15.44 -1.22
C ALA A 171 21.68 15.19 -2.28
N THR A 172 21.06 14.01 -2.26
CA THR A 172 19.88 13.67 -3.06
C THR A 172 18.79 13.12 -2.14
N PRO A 173 17.77 13.93 -1.77
CA PRO A 173 16.67 13.47 -0.93
C PRO A 173 15.80 12.49 -1.73
N VAL A 174 15.50 11.34 -1.11
CA VAL A 174 14.53 10.38 -1.64
C VAL A 174 13.14 10.94 -1.39
N ARG A 175 12.28 10.93 -2.41
CA ARG A 175 10.86 11.26 -2.26
C ARG A 175 10.08 10.00 -1.97
N GLY A 176 8.83 10.14 -1.55
CA GLY A 176 8.06 8.98 -1.13
C GLY A 176 6.95 9.30 -0.15
N ALA A 177 6.30 8.25 0.35
CA ALA A 177 5.25 8.36 1.34
C ALA A 177 5.32 7.23 2.38
N ILE A 178 4.87 7.53 3.59
CA ILE A 178 4.50 6.53 4.59
C ILE A 178 3.01 6.24 4.43
N LEU A 179 2.67 4.95 4.27
CA LEU A 179 1.31 4.46 4.25
C LEU A 179 1.00 3.85 5.62
N GLY A 180 0.16 4.53 6.39
CA GLY A 180 -0.29 4.05 7.70
C GLY A 180 -1.26 2.88 7.56
N VAL A 181 -0.99 1.75 8.21
CA VAL A 181 -1.84 0.55 8.19
C VAL A 181 -2.33 0.24 9.60
N GLY A 182 -3.64 0.10 9.79
CA GLY A 182 -4.24 -0.22 11.09
C GLY A 182 -5.41 0.69 11.44
N GLY A 183 -6.14 0.28 12.48
CA GLY A 183 -7.26 1.02 13.05
C GLY A 183 -6.82 2.00 14.15
N ALA A 184 -7.73 2.93 14.48
CA ALA A 184 -7.50 3.91 15.54
C ALA A 184 -7.70 3.34 16.97
N THR A 185 -8.38 2.20 17.09
CA THR A 185 -8.72 1.57 18.38
C THR A 185 -7.63 0.60 18.83
N PRO A 186 -7.14 0.68 20.09
CA PRO A 186 -6.17 -0.28 20.62
C PRO A 186 -6.69 -1.70 20.59
N MET A 187 -5.95 -2.58 19.91
CA MET A 187 -6.31 -3.97 19.73
C MET A 187 -5.15 -4.88 20.13
N PRO A 188 -5.43 -6.06 20.72
CA PRO A 188 -4.39 -6.93 21.26
C PRO A 188 -3.55 -7.56 20.15
N ILE A 189 -2.24 -7.66 20.38
CA ILE A 189 -1.28 -8.23 19.42
C ILE A 189 -1.30 -9.77 19.52
N PRO A 190 -1.63 -10.51 18.46
CA PRO A 190 -1.59 -11.97 18.48
C PRO A 190 -0.17 -12.50 18.75
N ARG A 191 -0.09 -13.54 19.58
CA ARG A 191 1.15 -14.21 19.94
C ARG A 191 1.19 -15.60 19.31
N PHE A 192 2.27 -15.87 18.59
CA PHE A 192 2.53 -17.15 17.96
C PHE A 192 3.66 -17.92 18.67
N ASP A 193 3.52 -19.24 18.73
CA ASP A 193 4.57 -20.16 19.16
C ASP A 193 5.64 -20.36 18.07
N ARG A 194 6.59 -21.28 18.33
CA ARG A 194 7.69 -21.58 17.40
C ARG A 194 7.24 -22.28 16.13
N ASP A 195 6.10 -22.96 16.15
CA ASP A 195 5.53 -23.64 14.99
C ASP A 195 4.62 -22.70 14.18
N GLY A 196 4.48 -21.44 14.61
CA GLY A 196 3.62 -20.44 13.99
C GLY A 196 2.14 -20.59 14.34
N ARG A 197 1.80 -21.38 15.36
CA ARG A 197 0.42 -21.47 15.86
C ARG A 197 0.13 -20.33 16.82
N GLU A 198 -1.06 -19.76 16.69
CA GLU A 198 -1.51 -18.73 17.61
C GLU A 198 -1.80 -19.34 18.99
N VAL A 199 -1.19 -18.75 20.03
CA VAL A 199 -1.28 -19.22 21.43
C VAL A 199 -1.88 -18.17 22.36
N GLY A 200 -2.55 -17.16 21.80
CA GLY A 200 -3.21 -16.07 22.53
C GLY A 200 -2.65 -14.70 22.14
N PHE A 201 -2.61 -13.78 23.10
CA PHE A 201 -2.18 -12.39 22.89
C PHE A 201 -1.08 -12.01 23.87
N TYR A 202 -0.29 -10.99 23.51
CA TYR A 202 0.68 -10.37 24.42
C TYR A 202 -0.04 -9.72 25.60
N ARG A 203 0.53 -9.88 26.80
CA ARG A 203 0.08 -9.27 28.04
C ARG A 203 0.97 -8.09 28.44
N PRO A 204 0.52 -7.20 29.34
CA PRO A 204 1.34 -6.11 29.85
C PRO A 204 2.73 -6.55 30.34
N GLU A 205 2.82 -7.70 31.00
CA GLU A 205 4.05 -8.30 31.52
C GLU A 205 4.94 -8.95 30.44
N ASP A 206 4.42 -9.22 29.24
CA ASP A 206 5.17 -9.85 28.15
C ASP A 206 6.02 -8.85 27.35
N VAL A 207 5.79 -7.53 27.53
CA VAL A 207 6.40 -6.48 26.71
C VAL A 207 6.96 -5.34 27.55
N GLN A 208 7.97 -4.68 27.00
CA GLN A 208 8.52 -3.47 27.61
C GLN A 208 7.54 -2.30 27.45
N GLN A 209 6.96 -1.84 28.55
CA GLN A 209 6.01 -0.72 28.56
C GLN A 209 6.68 0.65 28.44
N SER A 210 7.85 0.81 29.06
CA SER A 210 8.51 2.12 29.13
C SER A 210 9.45 2.35 27.95
N PRO A 211 9.57 3.60 27.48
CA PRO A 211 10.68 4.02 26.63
C PRO A 211 12.04 3.56 27.13
N ARG A 212 12.97 3.30 26.21
CA ARG A 212 14.37 3.08 26.58
C ARG A 212 14.89 4.31 27.32
N ARG A 213 15.42 4.11 28.53
CA ARG A 213 15.99 5.14 29.41
C ARG A 213 17.39 5.55 28.97
N ILE A 214 17.49 6.02 27.73
CA ILE A 214 18.73 6.43 27.07
C ILE A 214 18.62 7.91 26.67
N GLY A 215 19.66 8.69 26.98
CA GLY A 215 19.74 10.09 26.61
C GLY A 215 19.22 11.03 27.69
N LYS A 216 18.61 12.15 27.27
CA LYS A 216 18.06 13.15 28.19
C LYS A 216 16.73 12.62 28.75
N PRO A 217 16.50 12.71 30.07
CA PRO A 217 15.21 12.39 30.65
C PRO A 217 14.11 13.35 30.15
N PRO A 218 12.84 12.95 30.23
CA PRO A 218 11.75 13.79 29.76
C PRO A 218 11.65 15.07 30.59
N PRO A 219 11.12 16.18 30.03
CA PRO A 219 11.09 17.48 30.71
C PRO A 219 10.35 17.47 32.06
N ASP A 220 9.37 16.58 32.21
CA ASP A 220 8.56 16.38 33.42
C ASP A 220 9.17 15.37 34.41
N ALA A 221 10.38 14.85 34.15
CA ALA A 221 10.96 13.78 34.96
C ALA A 221 11.06 14.13 36.46
N ALA A 222 11.38 15.39 36.79
CA ALA A 222 11.53 15.85 38.17
C ALA A 222 10.23 15.77 39.00
N SER A 223 9.07 15.74 38.33
CA SER A 223 7.76 15.61 38.98
C SER A 223 7.23 14.18 39.01
N ARG A 224 7.93 13.21 38.43
CA ARG A 224 7.47 11.82 38.37
C ARG A 224 7.77 11.09 39.68
N PRO A 225 6.90 10.15 40.11
CA PRO A 225 7.18 9.26 41.22
C PRO A 225 8.52 8.55 41.05
N GLY A 226 9.25 8.34 42.16
CA GLY A 226 10.54 7.65 42.13
C GLY A 226 11.69 8.43 41.48
N PHE A 227 11.48 9.69 41.07
CA PHE A 227 12.54 10.51 40.48
C PHE A 227 13.70 10.70 41.47
N HIS A 228 14.91 10.43 40.97
CA HIS A 228 16.14 10.75 41.66
C HIS A 228 17.19 11.19 40.63
N PRO A 229 17.77 12.40 40.72
CA PRO A 229 18.57 12.99 39.64
C PRO A 229 19.79 12.16 39.21
N ARG A 230 20.39 11.40 40.15
CA ARG A 230 21.51 10.49 39.86
C ARG A 230 21.10 9.03 39.57
N ASN A 231 20.19 8.46 40.36
CA ASN A 231 19.93 7.02 40.39
C ASN A 231 18.68 6.62 39.59
N ASN A 232 17.72 7.53 39.41
CA ASN A 232 16.53 7.34 38.60
C ASN A 232 16.09 8.65 37.92
N PRO A 233 16.88 9.16 36.96
CA PRO A 233 16.63 10.48 36.37
C PRO A 233 15.37 10.56 35.51
N TYR A 234 14.67 9.43 35.27
CA TYR A 234 13.47 9.34 34.43
C TYR A 234 12.17 9.18 35.24
N GLY A 235 12.26 8.87 36.55
CA GLY A 235 11.11 8.53 37.39
C GLY A 235 10.51 7.15 37.08
N GLU A 236 9.30 6.87 37.55
CA GLU A 236 8.64 5.55 37.47
C GLU A 236 7.23 5.61 36.86
N ALA A 237 6.77 6.78 36.40
CA ALA A 237 5.42 6.97 35.87
C ALA A 237 5.13 6.19 34.57
N ASP A 238 6.14 5.65 33.92
CA ASP A 238 6.07 4.98 32.61
C ASP A 238 6.22 3.45 32.71
N LEU A 239 6.25 2.87 33.91
CA LEU A 239 6.42 1.42 34.12
C LEU A 239 5.17 0.59 33.78
N SER A 240 4.00 1.23 33.71
CA SER A 240 2.74 0.64 33.23
C SER A 240 2.34 1.28 31.90
N GLY A 241 1.85 0.48 30.96
CA GLY A 241 1.47 0.97 29.64
C GLY A 241 0.59 0.00 28.85
N GLU A 242 0.30 0.38 27.62
CA GLU A 242 -0.56 -0.35 26.69
C GLU A 242 0.23 -0.94 25.52
N GLU A 243 1.55 -1.11 25.60
CA GLU A 243 2.39 -1.58 24.49
C GLU A 243 2.13 -3.06 24.10
N HIS A 244 1.29 -3.76 24.87
CA HIS A 244 0.78 -5.08 24.51
C HIS A 244 -0.43 -5.01 23.56
N LEU A 245 -0.98 -3.81 23.38
CA LEU A 245 -1.99 -3.44 22.40
C LEU A 245 -1.33 -2.61 21.31
N SER A 246 -1.85 -2.67 20.09
CA SER A 246 -1.36 -1.84 18.99
C SER A 246 -2.50 -1.10 18.30
N THR A 247 -2.20 0.12 17.89
CA THR A 247 -3.03 0.99 17.05
C THR A 247 -2.19 1.52 15.90
N LEU A 248 -2.86 2.00 14.86
CA LEU A 248 -2.22 2.91 13.92
C LEU A 248 -1.77 4.18 14.66
N ARG A 249 -0.45 4.36 14.79
CA ARG A 249 0.16 5.56 15.38
C ARG A 249 0.20 6.70 14.35
N GLY A 250 -0.96 7.10 13.83
CA GLY A 250 -1.06 8.01 12.68
C GLY A 250 -0.41 9.39 12.89
N ALA A 251 -0.59 10.00 14.07
CA ALA A 251 0.07 11.27 14.39
C ALA A 251 1.60 11.14 14.42
N TYR A 252 2.10 10.03 14.95
CA TYR A 252 3.51 9.71 14.98
C TYR A 252 4.07 9.51 13.56
N LEU A 253 3.40 8.70 12.73
CA LEU A 253 3.81 8.48 11.33
C LEU A 253 3.75 9.75 10.49
N HIS A 254 2.78 10.63 10.74
CA HIS A 254 2.71 11.93 10.08
C HIS A 254 3.90 12.83 10.46
N ASP A 255 4.31 12.84 11.73
CA ASP A 255 5.50 13.58 12.17
C ASP A 255 6.80 13.00 11.58
N LEU A 256 6.90 11.66 11.55
CA LEU A 256 8.02 10.96 10.93
C LEU A 256 8.11 11.23 9.43
N ALA A 257 6.98 11.24 8.72
CA ALA A 257 6.92 11.61 7.31
C ALA A 257 7.39 13.06 7.10
N ARG A 258 6.89 14.00 7.90
CA ARG A 258 7.27 15.42 7.82
C ARG A 258 8.77 15.64 8.05
N THR A 259 9.35 15.01 9.07
CA THR A 259 10.77 15.13 9.39
C THR A 259 11.67 14.42 8.38
N SER A 260 11.15 13.42 7.67
CA SER A 260 11.85 12.70 6.60
C SER A 260 11.55 13.23 5.19
N ASN A 261 10.81 14.34 5.05
CA ASN A 261 10.37 14.92 3.77
C ASN A 261 9.57 13.94 2.88
N LEU A 262 8.70 13.15 3.50
CA LEU A 262 7.79 12.20 2.87
C LEU A 262 6.34 12.66 3.02
N GLY A 263 5.46 12.14 2.16
CA GLY A 263 4.01 12.23 2.37
C GLY A 263 3.53 11.23 3.44
N TYR A 264 2.33 11.45 3.98
CA TYR A 264 1.62 10.49 4.81
C TYR A 264 0.19 10.32 4.29
N VAL A 265 -0.31 9.09 4.33
CA VAL A 265 -1.70 8.73 4.04
C VAL A 265 -2.05 7.47 4.83
N ALA A 266 -3.26 7.37 5.37
CA ALA A 266 -3.72 6.12 5.97
C ALA A 266 -4.37 5.22 4.91
N MET A 267 -4.11 3.92 4.95
CA MET A 267 -4.69 2.92 4.04
C MET A 267 -6.22 2.89 4.13
N SER A 268 -6.78 3.16 5.31
CA SER A 268 -8.21 3.26 5.55
C SER A 268 -8.90 4.40 4.79
N GLU A 269 -8.17 5.37 4.26
CA GLU A 269 -8.73 6.43 3.41
C GLU A 269 -9.07 5.95 1.99
N GLY A 270 -8.67 4.72 1.64
CA GLY A 270 -9.00 4.06 0.39
C GLY A 270 -8.02 4.34 -0.76
N VAL A 271 -8.09 3.47 -1.77
CA VAL A 271 -7.14 3.40 -2.90
C VAL A 271 -6.98 4.73 -3.65
N SER A 272 -8.07 5.49 -3.82
CA SER A 272 -8.01 6.79 -4.50
C SER A 272 -7.23 7.84 -3.71
N SER A 273 -7.39 7.88 -2.37
CA SER A 273 -6.61 8.80 -1.52
C SER A 273 -5.13 8.41 -1.57
N VAL A 274 -4.85 7.12 -1.43
CA VAL A 274 -3.48 6.56 -1.53
C VAL A 274 -2.83 6.91 -2.87
N ALA A 275 -3.52 6.68 -3.99
CA ALA A 275 -3.02 7.02 -5.32
C ALA A 275 -2.74 8.53 -5.47
N SER A 276 -3.61 9.38 -4.94
CA SER A 276 -3.41 10.84 -4.96
C SER A 276 -2.25 11.30 -4.08
N ALA A 277 -2.04 10.66 -2.93
CA ALA A 277 -0.93 10.92 -2.04
C ALA A 277 0.39 10.54 -2.72
N PHE A 278 0.46 9.36 -3.34
CA PHE A 278 1.63 8.91 -4.09
C PHE A 278 1.91 9.85 -5.26
N ALA A 279 0.88 10.24 -6.00
CA ALA A 279 1.04 11.15 -7.13
C ALA A 279 1.72 12.47 -6.75
N ARG A 280 1.43 13.00 -5.55
CA ARG A 280 2.03 14.24 -5.00
C ARG A 280 3.41 14.00 -4.39
N ALA A 281 3.55 12.90 -3.67
CA ALA A 281 4.70 12.63 -2.82
C ALA A 281 5.88 12.01 -3.58
N THR A 282 5.65 11.39 -4.75
CA THR A 282 6.70 10.76 -5.56
C THR A 282 7.08 11.61 -6.78
N ARG A 283 8.30 11.43 -7.28
CA ARG A 283 8.76 11.91 -8.59
C ARG A 283 7.96 11.22 -9.69
N SER A 284 7.89 11.87 -10.85
CA SER A 284 7.45 11.22 -12.07
C SER A 284 8.39 11.56 -13.21
N ARG A 285 8.56 10.61 -14.12
CA ARG A 285 9.27 10.79 -15.39
C ARG A 285 8.25 10.80 -16.52
N ALA A 286 8.24 11.88 -17.31
CA ALA A 286 7.36 11.98 -18.47
C ALA A 286 7.96 11.16 -19.62
N GLU A 287 7.21 10.19 -20.14
CA GLU A 287 7.61 9.40 -21.30
C GLU A 287 6.48 9.38 -22.33
N VAL A 288 6.83 9.52 -23.61
CA VAL A 288 5.86 9.33 -24.71
C VAL A 288 5.72 7.84 -24.94
N ARG A 289 4.54 7.30 -24.65
CA ARG A 289 4.23 5.88 -24.86
C ARG A 289 3.05 5.69 -25.78
N LYS A 290 3.12 4.62 -26.58
CA LYS A 290 2.01 4.14 -27.39
C LYS A 290 1.05 3.36 -26.49
N VAL A 291 -0.02 4.02 -26.06
CA VAL A 291 -1.06 3.43 -25.21
C VAL A 291 -2.14 2.84 -26.10
N SER A 292 -2.56 1.60 -25.82
CA SER A 292 -3.68 0.98 -26.50
C SER A 292 -4.96 1.79 -26.28
N VAL A 293 -5.69 2.04 -27.36
CA VAL A 293 -7.02 2.62 -27.34
C VAL A 293 -8.09 1.62 -27.78
N ALA A 294 -7.76 0.31 -27.79
CA ALA A 294 -8.65 -0.77 -28.20
C ALA A 294 -9.94 -0.86 -27.36
N ALA A 295 -9.93 -0.33 -26.13
CA ALA A 295 -11.11 -0.29 -25.27
C ALA A 295 -12.27 0.52 -25.86
N PHE A 296 -11.99 1.61 -26.60
CA PHE A 296 -13.03 2.42 -27.24
C PHE A 296 -13.77 1.67 -28.37
N PRO A 297 -13.10 1.11 -29.38
CA PRO A 297 -13.77 0.30 -30.40
C PRO A 297 -14.34 -1.01 -29.82
N ALA A 298 -13.74 -1.62 -28.80
CA ALA A 298 -14.33 -2.78 -28.12
C ALA A 298 -15.65 -2.42 -27.42
N GLY A 299 -15.70 -1.29 -26.72
CA GLY A 299 -16.93 -0.77 -26.10
C GLY A 299 -18.01 -0.45 -27.13
N LEU A 300 -17.62 0.16 -28.27
CA LEU A 300 -18.53 0.40 -29.40
C LEU A 300 -19.08 -0.92 -29.97
N ALA A 301 -18.23 -1.93 -30.11
CA ALA A 301 -18.64 -3.25 -30.60
C ALA A 301 -19.67 -3.90 -29.67
N LEU A 302 -19.42 -3.86 -28.35
CA LEU A 302 -20.34 -4.39 -27.34
C LEU A 302 -21.69 -3.65 -27.36
N ALA A 303 -21.66 -2.32 -27.43
CA ALA A 303 -22.86 -1.50 -27.49
C ALA A 303 -23.67 -1.78 -28.76
N ALA A 304 -23.00 -1.86 -29.92
CA ALA A 304 -23.65 -2.17 -31.19
C ALA A 304 -24.27 -3.58 -31.20
N LEU A 305 -23.59 -4.57 -30.60
CA LEU A 305 -24.11 -5.93 -30.45
C LEU A 305 -25.35 -5.97 -29.55
N ALA A 306 -25.32 -5.29 -28.40
CA ALA A 306 -26.43 -5.22 -27.47
C ALA A 306 -27.66 -4.54 -28.09
N LEU A 307 -27.45 -3.42 -28.79
CA LEU A 307 -28.51 -2.72 -29.53
C LEU A 307 -29.06 -3.56 -30.69
N GLY A 308 -28.18 -4.27 -31.41
CA GLY A 308 -28.59 -5.16 -32.50
C GLY A 308 -29.48 -6.29 -32.02
N TYR A 309 -29.14 -6.89 -30.88
CA TYR A 309 -29.95 -7.91 -30.22
C TYR A 309 -31.30 -7.35 -29.75
N ALA A 310 -31.30 -6.20 -29.08
CA ALA A 310 -32.52 -5.55 -28.60
C ALA A 310 -33.48 -5.17 -29.74
N ALA A 311 -32.93 -4.63 -30.85
CA ALA A 311 -33.70 -4.31 -32.04
C ALA A 311 -34.36 -5.55 -32.64
N ARG A 312 -33.65 -6.68 -32.70
CA ARG A 312 -34.18 -7.95 -33.22
C ARG A 312 -35.31 -8.50 -32.35
N VAL A 313 -35.12 -8.54 -31.03
CA VAL A 313 -36.16 -8.96 -30.08
C VAL A 313 -37.41 -8.08 -30.19
N PHE A 314 -37.25 -6.77 -30.35
CA PHE A 314 -38.37 -5.84 -30.50
C PHE A 314 -39.12 -6.04 -31.81
N MET A 315 -38.41 -6.28 -32.91
CA MET A 315 -39.02 -6.58 -34.21
C MET A 315 -39.77 -7.92 -34.19
N ASP A 316 -39.20 -8.96 -33.59
CA ASP A 316 -39.83 -10.29 -33.47
C ASP A 316 -41.11 -10.21 -32.62
N ARG A 317 -41.11 -9.44 -31.52
CA ARG A 317 -42.30 -9.20 -30.69
C ARG A 317 -43.40 -8.44 -31.43
N ARG A 318 -43.04 -7.45 -32.28
CA ARG A 318 -44.02 -6.74 -33.11
C ARG A 318 -44.66 -7.64 -34.16
N GLN A 319 -43.93 -8.62 -34.68
CA GLN A 319 -44.46 -9.57 -35.67
C GLN A 319 -45.37 -10.64 -35.05
N GLN A 320 -45.21 -10.98 -33.77
CA GLN A 320 -46.05 -11.95 -33.05
C GLN A 320 -47.34 -11.34 -32.45
N GLY A 321 -47.45 -10.01 -32.42
CA GLY A 321 -48.61 -9.28 -31.87
C GLY A 321 -49.68 -8.90 -32.90
N HIS A 322 -49.58 -9.41 -34.13
CA HIS A 322 -50.57 -9.32 -35.21
C HIS A 322 -50.95 -10.73 -35.65
#